data_AF-B2UIP4-F1
#
_entry.id   AF-B2UIP4-F1
#
_cell.length_a   1.000
_cell.length_b   1.000
_cell.length_c   1.000
_cell.angle_alpha   90.00
_cell.angle_beta   90.00
_cell.angle_gamma   90.00
#
_symmetry.space_group_name_H-M   'P 1'
#
loop_
_entity.id
_entity.type
_entity.pdbx_description
1 polymer ?
#
loop_
_entity_poly.entity_id
_entity_poly.type
_entity_poly.pdbx_seq_one_letter_code
_entity_poly.pdbx_strand_id
1 'polypeptide(L)'
;MRHDIVGERATFEKGYCYQEGIAIRHRVFPDGQVEVNGFPTTDWSRCKAMQAMPKAKRGESENRDTNVESAARRAKQALRLKCKAIGADHMLTLTTRANIEDLDEFHKLFKRWARIMSTSKRLNYVAVPERQERGAWHLHVAINGKPARWRAIRVWLRVVGGKGEGYVHLRSPDGGHYGQGWEQHKLAGYISKYIGKDVGVAALNRKRYWASQGIDVPAKATYCTWMGYPSMYEVLKVVMADLQHQFGVHDVVARVSARDGAFWLSTGPRPGHAFAPPSPFVTEYERFLGARS
;
A
#
# COMPACT_ATOMS: atom_id res chain seq x y z
N MET A 1 -13.81 9.67 46.05
CA MET A 1 -12.91 8.64 45.50
C MET A 1 -13.71 7.85 44.47
N ARG A 2 -13.73 8.31 43.21
CA ARG A 2 -14.39 7.62 42.09
C ARG A 2 -13.29 7.02 41.23
N HIS A 3 -13.45 5.76 40.88
CA HIS A 3 -12.52 5.00 40.07
C HIS A 3 -12.59 5.52 38.63
N ASP A 4 -11.53 6.17 38.18
CA ASP A 4 -11.36 6.60 36.79
C ASP A 4 -11.10 5.38 35.91
N ILE A 5 -12.01 5.17 34.96
CA ILE A 5 -11.96 4.10 33.98
C ILE A 5 -11.04 4.55 32.83
N VAL A 6 -10.12 3.66 32.47
CA VAL A 6 -9.19 3.75 31.34
C VAL A 6 -9.84 4.34 30.08
N GLY A 7 -9.36 5.50 29.61
CA GLY A 7 -9.68 6.03 28.28
C GLY A 7 -10.78 7.08 28.18
N GLU A 8 -11.07 7.85 29.23
CA GLU A 8 -12.08 8.91 29.13
C GLU A 8 -11.67 10.04 28.16
N ARG A 9 -12.46 10.13 27.08
CA ARG A 9 -12.46 11.18 26.06
C ARG A 9 -12.89 12.50 26.72
N ALA A 10 -11.94 13.31 27.15
CA ALA A 10 -12.26 14.65 27.65
C ALA A 10 -12.73 15.54 26.49
N THR A 11 -14.02 15.87 26.47
CA THR A 11 -14.58 16.93 25.63
C THR A 11 -14.40 18.28 26.33
N PHE A 12 -13.47 19.09 25.85
CA PHE A 12 -13.47 20.52 26.12
C PHE A 12 -13.88 21.27 24.85
N GLU A 13 -14.32 22.52 25.00
CA GLU A 13 -14.99 23.41 24.02
C GLU A 13 -14.32 23.53 22.62
N LYS A 14 -13.15 22.92 22.37
CA LYS A 14 -12.41 22.94 21.10
C LYS A 14 -12.19 21.58 20.42
N GLY A 15 -12.72 20.48 20.95
CA GLY A 15 -12.64 19.14 20.35
C GLY A 15 -11.92 18.10 21.22
N TYR A 16 -11.81 16.86 20.70
CA TYR A 16 -11.28 15.71 21.44
C TYR A 16 -9.75 15.81 21.64
N CYS A 17 -9.29 15.67 22.89
CA CYS A 17 -7.87 15.61 23.27
C CYS A 17 -7.46 14.21 23.75
N TYR A 18 -6.20 13.81 23.51
CA TYR A 18 -5.70 12.47 23.83
C TYR A 18 -4.67 12.51 24.96
N GLN A 19 -5.03 12.00 26.15
CA GLN A 19 -4.19 12.04 27.35
C GLN A 19 -2.83 11.34 27.14
N GLU A 20 -2.83 10.16 26.51
CA GLU A 20 -1.62 9.40 26.22
C GLU A 20 -0.84 9.90 24.99
N GLY A 21 -1.29 11.00 24.38
CA GLY A 21 -0.67 11.57 23.20
C GLY A 21 -1.04 10.87 21.89
N ILE A 22 -0.42 11.35 20.82
CA ILE A 22 -0.63 10.89 19.44
C ILE A 22 0.71 10.45 18.86
N ALA A 23 0.78 9.21 18.40
CA ALA A 23 1.93 8.69 17.68
C ALA A 23 1.78 8.97 16.18
N ILE A 24 2.82 9.55 15.57
CA ILE A 24 2.86 9.85 14.14
C ILE A 24 3.93 8.97 13.49
N ARG A 25 3.55 8.28 12.43
CA ARG A 25 4.45 7.42 11.67
C ARG A 25 4.40 7.76 10.20
N HIS A 26 5.56 7.89 9.58
CA HIS A 26 5.65 8.14 8.15
C HIS A 26 6.33 7.00 7.40
N ARG A 27 6.27 7.07 6.08
CA ARG A 27 7.02 6.24 5.14
C ARG A 27 7.31 7.10 3.91
N VAL A 28 8.58 7.21 3.55
CA VAL A 28 9.02 7.91 2.34
C VAL A 28 9.34 6.88 1.26
N PHE A 29 8.81 7.07 0.07
CA PHE A 29 9.03 6.20 -1.09
C PHE A 29 10.16 6.72 -1.98
N PRO A 30 10.75 5.88 -2.85
CA PRO A 30 11.88 6.27 -3.70
C PRO A 30 11.59 7.43 -4.66
N ASP A 31 10.33 7.67 -4.99
CA ASP A 31 9.85 8.75 -5.85
C ASP A 31 9.47 10.03 -5.08
N GLY A 32 9.82 10.13 -3.80
CA GLY A 32 9.55 11.28 -2.94
C GLY A 32 8.13 11.32 -2.37
N GLN A 33 7.25 10.36 -2.72
CA GLN A 33 5.94 10.24 -2.10
C GLN A 33 6.10 9.91 -0.61
N VAL A 34 5.23 10.49 0.23
CA VAL A 34 5.20 10.21 1.67
C VAL A 34 3.82 9.74 2.08
N GLU A 35 3.78 8.67 2.88
CA GLU A 35 2.57 8.27 3.63
C GLU A 35 2.75 8.58 5.11
N VAL A 36 1.83 9.32 5.71
CA VAL A 36 1.81 9.63 7.15
C VAL A 36 0.57 9.03 7.79
N ASN A 37 0.71 8.51 9.01
CA ASN A 37 -0.38 7.98 9.82
C ASN A 37 -0.27 8.58 11.23
N GLY A 38 -1.35 9.16 11.73
CA GLY A 38 -1.49 9.58 13.12
C GLY A 38 -2.57 8.76 13.83
N PHE A 39 -2.28 8.32 15.05
CA PHE A 39 -3.20 7.54 15.89
C PHE A 39 -2.83 7.71 17.37
N PRO A 40 -3.75 7.44 18.31
CA PRO A 40 -3.48 7.58 19.74
C PRO A 40 -2.40 6.60 20.18
N THR A 41 -1.56 6.98 21.15
CA THR A 41 -0.47 6.11 21.63
C THR A 41 -1.02 4.81 22.27
N THR A 42 -2.20 4.87 22.91
CA THR A 42 -2.93 3.69 23.43
C THR A 42 -3.16 2.63 22.34
N ASP A 43 -3.61 3.05 21.16
CA ASP A 43 -3.90 2.17 20.04
C ASP A 43 -2.63 1.48 19.54
N TRP A 44 -1.50 2.18 19.57
CA TRP A 44 -0.20 1.62 19.23
C TRP A 44 0.18 0.47 20.17
N SER A 45 0.09 0.74 21.47
CA SER A 45 0.41 -0.22 22.53
C SER A 45 -0.53 -1.42 22.47
N ARG A 46 -1.83 -1.20 22.25
CA ARG A 46 -2.83 -2.26 22.05
C ARG A 46 -2.49 -3.11 20.82
N CYS A 47 -2.15 -2.50 19.69
CA CYS A 47 -1.74 -3.26 18.50
C CYS A 47 -0.50 -4.12 18.75
N LYS A 48 0.49 -3.62 19.50
CA LYS A 48 1.68 -4.39 19.89
C LYS A 48 1.30 -5.57 20.80
N ALA A 49 0.47 -5.32 21.80
CA ALA A 49 -0.02 -6.37 22.70
C ALA A 49 -0.77 -7.46 21.92
N MET A 50 -1.69 -7.08 21.02
CA MET A 50 -2.41 -8.03 20.16
C MET A 50 -1.49 -8.84 19.23
N GLN A 51 -0.39 -8.24 18.75
CA GLN A 51 0.60 -8.96 17.94
C GLN A 51 1.38 -10.00 18.74
N ALA A 52 1.59 -9.75 20.03
CA ALA A 52 2.26 -10.66 20.96
C ALA A 52 1.37 -11.82 21.44
N MET A 53 0.05 -11.71 21.29
CA MET A 53 -0.89 -12.76 21.69
C MET A 53 -0.69 -14.05 20.86
N PRO A 54 -0.84 -15.23 21.48
CA PRO A 54 -0.80 -16.50 20.76
C PRO A 54 -1.94 -16.54 19.75
N LYS A 55 -1.60 -16.86 18.49
CA LYS A 55 -2.58 -16.94 17.40
C LYS A 55 -3.24 -18.30 17.42
N ALA A 56 -4.56 -18.32 17.23
CA ALA A 56 -5.31 -19.55 17.02
C ALA A 56 -4.68 -20.37 15.88
N LYS A 57 -4.75 -21.70 16.01
CA LYS A 57 -4.24 -22.60 14.99
C LYS A 57 -5.00 -22.37 13.68
N ARG A 58 -4.28 -22.50 12.58
CA ARG A 58 -4.74 -22.09 11.25
C ARG A 58 -6.02 -22.83 10.86
N GLY A 59 -7.08 -22.08 10.54
CA GLY A 59 -8.37 -22.64 10.13
C GLY A 59 -9.31 -23.01 11.28
N GLU A 60 -8.83 -22.94 12.52
CA GLU A 60 -9.59 -23.28 13.74
C GLU A 60 -10.17 -22.02 14.42
N SER A 61 -10.20 -20.87 13.72
CA SER A 61 -10.80 -19.65 14.26
C SER A 61 -12.30 -19.63 14.03
N GLU A 62 -13.08 -19.36 15.07
CA GLU A 62 -14.53 -19.13 14.98
C GLU A 62 -14.86 -17.93 14.06
N ASN A 63 -14.03 -16.90 14.04
CA ASN A 63 -14.21 -15.69 13.23
C ASN A 63 -13.57 -15.79 11.83
N ARG A 64 -13.97 -16.80 11.04
CA ARG A 64 -13.40 -17.08 9.71
C ARG A 64 -13.58 -15.91 8.74
N ASP A 65 -14.76 -15.30 8.69
CA ASP A 65 -15.07 -14.24 7.73
C ASP A 65 -14.29 -12.95 8.02
N THR A 66 -14.25 -12.53 9.28
CA THR A 66 -13.43 -11.39 9.73
C THR A 66 -11.95 -11.58 9.42
N ASN A 67 -11.46 -12.82 9.52
CA ASN A 67 -10.09 -13.19 9.18
C ASN A 67 -9.83 -13.12 7.67
N VAL A 68 -10.79 -13.56 6.85
CA VAL A 68 -10.73 -13.47 5.39
C VAL A 68 -10.70 -12.01 4.94
N GLU A 69 -11.59 -11.17 5.47
CA GLU A 69 -11.65 -9.74 5.18
C GLU A 69 -10.36 -9.02 5.61
N SER A 70 -9.90 -9.27 6.83
CA SER A 70 -8.64 -8.73 7.34
C SER A 70 -7.43 -9.16 6.51
N ALA A 71 -7.41 -10.39 6.02
CA ALA A 71 -6.38 -10.87 5.10
C ALA A 71 -6.46 -10.17 3.73
N ALA A 72 -7.66 -9.94 3.20
CA ALA A 72 -7.86 -9.20 1.95
C ALA A 72 -7.40 -7.74 2.08
N ARG A 73 -7.73 -7.06 3.19
CA ARG A 73 -7.28 -5.69 3.48
C ARG A 73 -5.76 -5.61 3.57
N ARG A 74 -5.12 -6.55 4.29
CA ARG A 74 -3.65 -6.64 4.35
C ARG A 74 -3.02 -6.89 2.98
N ALA A 75 -3.62 -7.75 2.16
CA ALA A 75 -3.16 -8.01 0.81
C ALA A 75 -3.25 -6.76 -0.07
N LYS A 76 -4.38 -6.03 -0.03
CA LYS A 76 -4.57 -4.74 -0.72
C LYS A 76 -3.51 -3.72 -0.32
N GLN A 77 -3.25 -3.59 0.99
CA GLN A 77 -2.23 -2.69 1.50
C GLN A 77 -0.83 -3.09 1.01
N ALA A 78 -0.45 -4.37 1.16
CA ALA A 78 0.87 -4.84 0.73
C ALA A 78 1.09 -4.70 -0.79
N LEU A 79 0.05 -4.95 -1.59
CA LEU A 79 0.05 -4.72 -3.03
C LEU A 79 0.33 -3.25 -3.36
N ARG A 80 -0.44 -2.32 -2.77
CA ARG A 80 -0.28 -0.88 -2.99
C ARG A 80 1.11 -0.39 -2.64
N LEU A 81 1.61 -0.82 -1.48
CA LEU A 81 2.95 -0.48 -1.02
C LEU A 81 4.03 -0.99 -1.98
N LYS A 82 3.89 -2.21 -2.50
CA LYS A 82 4.83 -2.77 -3.49
C LYS A 82 4.74 -2.03 -4.83
N CYS A 83 3.54 -1.66 -5.30
CA CYS A 83 3.39 -0.85 -6.51
C CYS A 83 4.11 0.49 -6.40
N LYS A 84 3.94 1.18 -5.27
CA LYS A 84 4.66 2.43 -4.97
C LYS A 84 6.17 2.22 -4.89
N ALA A 85 6.62 1.20 -4.17
CA ALA A 85 8.04 0.89 -4.00
C ALA A 85 8.77 0.60 -5.32
N ILE A 86 8.11 -0.07 -6.27
CA ILE A 86 8.70 -0.32 -7.59
C ILE A 86 8.52 0.86 -8.56
N GLY A 87 7.82 1.92 -8.17
CA GLY A 87 7.47 3.05 -9.04
C GLY A 87 6.54 2.64 -10.19
N ALA A 88 5.59 1.73 -9.97
CA ALA A 88 4.79 1.17 -11.05
C ALA A 88 3.98 2.26 -11.80
N ASP A 89 4.17 2.33 -13.11
CA ASP A 89 3.56 3.32 -14.01
C ASP A 89 2.86 2.66 -15.22
N HIS A 90 3.05 1.36 -15.45
CA HIS A 90 2.37 0.64 -16.54
C HIS A 90 1.56 -0.52 -16.01
N MET A 91 0.33 -0.61 -16.52
CA MET A 91 -0.59 -1.69 -16.22
C MET A 91 -0.88 -2.53 -17.46
N LEU A 92 -0.72 -3.84 -17.33
CA LEU A 92 -0.99 -4.83 -18.36
C LEU A 92 -2.05 -5.81 -17.87
N THR A 93 -2.87 -6.30 -18.79
CA THR A 93 -3.72 -7.47 -18.58
C THR A 93 -3.25 -8.57 -19.52
N LEU A 94 -2.67 -9.62 -18.94
CA LEU A 94 -2.20 -10.79 -19.67
C LEU A 94 -3.32 -11.83 -19.75
N THR A 95 -3.69 -12.24 -20.95
CA THR A 95 -4.76 -13.21 -21.22
C THR A 95 -4.27 -14.33 -22.12
N THR A 96 -4.91 -15.49 -22.03
CA THR A 96 -4.78 -16.62 -22.96
C THR A 96 -5.96 -16.65 -23.91
N ARG A 97 -5.78 -17.22 -25.11
CA ARG A 97 -6.92 -17.51 -26.00
C ARG A 97 -7.76 -18.65 -25.42
N ALA A 98 -7.10 -19.75 -25.05
CA ALA A 98 -7.72 -20.89 -24.38
C ALA A 98 -8.43 -20.46 -23.08
N ASN A 99 -9.59 -21.07 -22.80
CA ASN A 99 -10.38 -20.85 -21.60
C ASN A 99 -9.83 -21.68 -20.43
N ILE A 100 -8.75 -21.19 -19.81
CA ILE A 100 -8.11 -21.88 -18.68
C ILE A 100 -8.85 -21.48 -17.40
N GLU A 101 -9.75 -22.34 -16.91
CA GLU A 101 -10.51 -22.13 -15.68
C GLU A 101 -9.78 -22.63 -14.42
N ASP A 102 -8.84 -23.58 -14.60
CA ASP A 102 -8.00 -24.06 -13.51
C ASP A 102 -6.87 -23.06 -13.19
N LEU A 103 -6.88 -22.56 -11.96
CA LEU A 103 -5.90 -21.57 -11.51
C LEU A 103 -4.48 -22.16 -11.48
N ASP A 104 -4.31 -23.44 -11.19
CA ASP A 104 -2.99 -24.06 -11.07
C ASP A 104 -2.35 -24.29 -12.44
N GLU A 105 -3.15 -24.60 -13.46
CA GLU A 105 -2.75 -24.59 -14.86
C GLU A 105 -2.32 -23.19 -15.31
N PHE A 106 -3.15 -22.17 -15.07
CA PHE A 106 -2.80 -20.78 -15.39
C PHE A 106 -1.53 -20.33 -14.64
N HIS A 107 -1.37 -20.76 -13.39
CA HIS A 107 -0.20 -20.46 -12.57
C HIS A 107 1.09 -21.06 -13.14
N LYS A 108 1.05 -22.21 -13.84
CA LYS A 108 2.24 -22.75 -14.53
C LYS A 108 2.74 -21.79 -15.62
N LEU A 109 1.83 -21.19 -16.39
CA LEU A 109 2.17 -20.17 -17.38
C LEU A 109 2.78 -18.94 -16.70
N PHE A 110 2.13 -18.44 -15.63
CA PHE A 110 2.66 -17.32 -14.87
C PHE A 110 4.05 -17.60 -14.28
N LYS A 111 4.32 -18.79 -13.72
CA LYS A 111 5.64 -19.16 -13.20
C LYS A 111 6.71 -19.13 -14.29
N ARG A 112 6.38 -19.62 -15.49
CA ARG A 112 7.29 -19.58 -16.64
C ARG A 112 7.60 -18.14 -17.04
N TRP A 113 6.57 -17.28 -17.10
CA TRP A 113 6.70 -15.85 -17.36
C TRP A 113 7.57 -15.15 -16.30
N ALA A 114 7.26 -15.36 -15.02
CA ALA A 114 7.97 -14.79 -13.88
C ALA A 114 9.46 -15.16 -13.86
N ARG A 115 9.78 -16.43 -14.14
CA ARG A 115 11.16 -16.93 -14.23
C ARG A 115 11.97 -16.23 -15.32
N ILE A 116 11.35 -15.93 -16.46
CA ILE A 116 12.03 -15.21 -17.55
C ILE A 116 12.16 -13.73 -17.19
N MET A 117 11.14 -13.13 -16.55
CA MET A 117 11.21 -11.75 -16.08
C MET A 117 12.31 -11.55 -15.03
N SER A 118 12.50 -12.50 -14.12
CA SER A 118 13.51 -12.43 -13.05
C SER A 118 14.97 -12.54 -13.54
N THR A 119 15.20 -12.89 -14.81
CA THR A 119 16.57 -12.88 -15.38
C THR A 119 17.17 -11.48 -15.45
N SER A 120 16.37 -10.42 -15.31
CA SER A 120 16.84 -9.06 -15.14
C SER A 120 16.40 -8.52 -13.78
N LYS A 121 17.37 -8.19 -12.92
CA LYS A 121 17.11 -7.61 -11.58
C LYS A 121 16.35 -6.28 -11.63
N ARG A 122 16.32 -5.60 -12.78
CA ARG A 122 15.61 -4.33 -12.97
C ARG A 122 14.11 -4.50 -13.29
N LEU A 123 13.61 -5.72 -13.44
CA LEU A 123 12.23 -5.98 -13.86
C LEU A 123 11.37 -6.44 -12.69
N ASN A 124 11.08 -5.50 -11.81
CA ASN A 124 10.11 -5.74 -10.74
C ASN A 124 8.68 -5.71 -11.28
N TYR A 125 7.83 -6.53 -10.69
CA TYR A 125 6.42 -6.58 -11.03
C TYR A 125 5.57 -6.89 -9.81
N VAL A 126 4.30 -6.48 -9.88
CA VAL A 126 3.24 -6.88 -8.97
C VAL A 126 2.07 -7.37 -9.80
N ALA A 127 1.51 -8.53 -9.47
CA ALA A 127 0.51 -9.20 -10.29
C ALA A 127 -0.68 -9.72 -9.47
N VAL A 128 -1.90 -9.59 -10.01
CA VAL A 128 -3.14 -10.02 -9.38
C VAL A 128 -3.91 -10.91 -10.36
N PRO A 129 -4.17 -12.19 -10.03
CA PRO A 129 -5.06 -13.02 -10.82
C PRO A 129 -6.52 -12.58 -10.63
N GLU A 130 -7.30 -12.64 -11.70
CA GLU A 130 -8.75 -12.38 -11.68
C GLU A 130 -9.44 -13.29 -12.71
N ARG A 131 -10.65 -13.73 -12.40
CA ARG A 131 -11.51 -14.47 -13.35
C ARG A 131 -12.22 -13.51 -14.31
N GLN A 132 -12.20 -13.86 -15.60
CA GLN A 132 -13.01 -13.22 -16.62
C GLN A 132 -14.47 -13.69 -16.56
N GLU A 133 -15.38 -12.94 -17.19
CA GLU A 133 -16.79 -13.33 -17.35
C GLU A 133 -16.95 -14.70 -18.01
N ARG A 134 -16.06 -15.04 -18.96
CA ARG A 134 -16.03 -16.37 -19.61
C ARG A 134 -15.48 -17.51 -18.75
N GLY A 135 -15.12 -17.27 -17.48
CA GLY A 135 -14.55 -18.25 -16.56
C GLY A 135 -13.01 -18.32 -16.55
N ALA A 136 -12.35 -18.01 -17.66
CA ALA A 136 -10.88 -18.01 -17.80
C ALA A 136 -10.18 -17.12 -16.76
N TRP A 137 -9.03 -17.57 -16.27
CA TRP A 137 -8.12 -16.71 -15.50
C TRP A 137 -7.34 -15.75 -16.41
N HIS A 138 -7.14 -14.53 -15.94
CA HIS A 138 -6.18 -13.59 -16.50
C HIS A 138 -5.32 -12.96 -15.41
N LEU A 139 -4.31 -12.18 -15.82
CA LEU A 139 -3.38 -11.55 -14.89
C LEU A 139 -3.29 -10.04 -15.09
N HIS A 140 -3.67 -9.29 -14.08
CA HIS A 140 -3.36 -7.87 -13.99
C HIS A 140 -1.94 -7.68 -13.46
N VAL A 141 -1.09 -6.97 -14.20
CA VAL A 141 0.33 -6.78 -13.86
C VAL A 141 0.67 -5.29 -13.85
N ALA A 142 1.29 -4.86 -12.77
CA ALA A 142 1.89 -3.55 -12.58
C ALA A 142 3.42 -3.65 -12.67
N ILE A 143 4.03 -2.77 -13.46
CA ILE A 143 5.50 -2.71 -13.66
C ILE A 143 5.95 -1.26 -13.82
N ASN A 144 7.27 -1.03 -13.75
CA ASN A 144 7.89 0.26 -13.98
C ASN A 144 8.59 0.34 -15.35
N GLY A 145 8.27 1.38 -16.11
CA GLY A 145 8.97 1.79 -17.32
C GLY A 145 8.61 1.04 -18.60
N LYS A 146 8.74 1.76 -19.73
CA LYS A 146 8.50 1.21 -21.08
C LYS A 146 9.36 -0.02 -21.42
N PRO A 147 10.66 -0.09 -21.07
CA PRO A 147 11.47 -1.28 -21.37
C PRO A 147 10.95 -2.55 -20.69
N ALA A 148 10.53 -2.45 -19.43
CA ALA A 148 9.93 -3.56 -18.70
C ALA A 148 8.62 -4.00 -19.34
N ARG A 149 7.80 -3.05 -19.78
CA ARG A 149 6.54 -3.30 -20.50
C ARG A 149 6.75 -4.07 -21.78
N TRP A 150 7.66 -3.63 -22.64
CA TRP A 150 7.93 -4.33 -23.89
C TRP A 150 8.49 -5.73 -23.65
N ARG A 151 9.28 -5.92 -22.60
CA ARG A 151 9.75 -7.25 -22.21
C ARG A 151 8.63 -8.13 -21.69
N ALA A 152 7.77 -7.62 -20.80
CA ALA A 152 6.62 -8.34 -20.27
C ALA A 152 5.71 -8.86 -21.39
N ILE A 153 5.42 -8.02 -22.40
CA ILE A 153 4.62 -8.38 -23.57
C ILE A 153 5.28 -9.52 -24.35
N ARG A 154 6.54 -9.34 -24.76
CA ARG A 154 7.27 -10.35 -25.57
C ARG A 154 7.39 -11.70 -24.84
N VAL A 155 7.66 -11.66 -23.54
CA VAL A 155 7.77 -12.87 -22.72
C VAL A 155 6.42 -13.56 -22.59
N TRP A 156 5.33 -12.83 -22.37
CA TRP A 156 4.00 -13.43 -22.27
C TRP A 156 3.61 -14.14 -23.56
N LEU A 157 3.72 -13.46 -24.71
CA LEU A 157 3.41 -14.05 -26.00
C LEU A 157 4.24 -15.31 -26.28
N ARG A 158 5.52 -15.33 -25.89
CA ARG A 158 6.35 -16.55 -25.98
C ARG A 158 5.87 -17.67 -25.08
N VAL A 159 5.44 -17.36 -23.86
CA VAL A 159 5.00 -18.35 -22.86
C VAL A 159 3.71 -19.05 -23.27
N VAL A 160 2.78 -18.31 -23.88
CA VAL A 160 1.46 -18.85 -24.27
C VAL A 160 1.46 -19.59 -25.61
N GLY A 161 2.58 -19.65 -26.33
CA GLY A 161 2.69 -20.37 -27.61
C GLY A 161 2.80 -19.48 -28.85
N GLY A 162 2.87 -18.15 -28.69
CA GLY A 162 3.12 -17.20 -29.77
C GLY A 162 1.91 -16.32 -30.10
N LYS A 163 1.93 -15.72 -31.30
CA LYS A 163 0.91 -14.81 -31.77
C LYS A 163 -0.40 -15.58 -32.01
N GLY A 164 -1.49 -15.13 -31.41
CA GLY A 164 -2.82 -15.76 -31.54
C GLY A 164 -3.20 -16.66 -30.36
N GLU A 165 -2.25 -17.08 -29.53
CA GLU A 165 -2.52 -17.95 -28.36
C GLU A 165 -2.75 -17.18 -27.05
N GLY A 166 -2.50 -15.88 -27.06
CA GLY A 166 -2.82 -14.99 -25.95
C GLY A 166 -2.63 -13.53 -26.32
N TYR A 167 -3.08 -12.65 -25.42
CA TYR A 167 -3.10 -11.21 -25.67
C TYR A 167 -2.55 -10.47 -24.46
N VAL A 168 -2.04 -9.25 -24.73
CA VAL A 168 -1.62 -8.32 -23.68
C VAL A 168 -2.30 -6.99 -23.94
N HIS A 169 -3.21 -6.63 -23.04
CA HIS A 169 -3.91 -5.36 -23.12
C HIS A 169 -3.17 -4.34 -22.27
N LEU A 170 -2.79 -3.22 -22.89
CA LEU A 170 -2.28 -2.05 -22.18
C LEU A 170 -3.45 -1.24 -21.64
N ARG A 171 -3.38 -0.87 -20.37
CA ARG A 171 -4.32 0.05 -19.74
C ARG A 171 -3.62 1.40 -19.56
N SER A 172 -4.16 2.44 -20.18
CA SER A 172 -3.78 3.84 -19.92
C SER A 172 -4.59 4.41 -18.76
N PRO A 173 -4.06 5.43 -18.05
CA PRO A 173 -4.86 6.19 -17.10
C PRO A 173 -6.04 6.88 -17.80
N ASP A 174 -7.12 7.12 -17.06
CA ASP A 174 -8.31 7.81 -17.57
C ASP A 174 -7.94 9.20 -18.11
N GLY A 175 -8.39 9.54 -19.32
CA GLY A 175 -8.05 10.78 -20.01
C GLY A 175 -6.61 10.85 -20.57
N GLY A 176 -5.81 9.79 -20.37
CA GLY A 176 -4.44 9.72 -20.88
C GLY A 176 -4.34 9.16 -22.30
N HIS A 177 -3.24 9.47 -22.98
CA HIS A 177 -2.96 8.92 -24.30
C HIS A 177 -2.60 7.42 -24.23
N TYR A 178 -2.74 6.71 -25.35
CA TYR A 178 -2.41 5.29 -25.42
C TYR A 178 -0.93 5.03 -25.03
N GLY A 179 -0.72 4.19 -24.02
CA GLY A 179 0.62 3.83 -23.54
C GLY A 179 1.31 4.90 -22.68
N GLN A 180 0.58 5.94 -22.27
CA GLN A 180 1.00 6.87 -21.22
C GLN A 180 1.13 6.15 -19.87
N GLY A 181 2.15 6.52 -19.10
CA GLY A 181 2.34 6.02 -17.75
C GLY A 181 1.30 6.60 -16.78
N TRP A 182 0.87 5.78 -15.82
CA TRP A 182 0.05 6.17 -14.70
C TRP A 182 0.89 6.84 -13.62
N GLU A 183 0.27 7.73 -12.85
CA GLU A 183 0.77 8.06 -11.53
C GLU A 183 0.68 6.83 -10.60
N GLN A 184 1.74 6.59 -9.83
CA GLN A 184 1.92 5.38 -9.02
C GLN A 184 0.75 5.14 -8.08
N HIS A 185 0.22 6.19 -7.44
CA HIS A 185 -0.87 6.07 -6.48
C HIS A 185 -2.21 5.73 -7.15
N LYS A 186 -2.46 6.26 -8.36
CA LYS A 186 -3.64 5.93 -9.18
C LYS A 186 -3.57 4.47 -9.64
N LEU A 187 -2.42 4.04 -10.15
CA LEU A 187 -2.21 2.66 -10.57
C LEU A 187 -2.33 1.68 -9.40
N ALA A 188 -1.67 1.95 -8.28
CA ALA A 188 -1.74 1.15 -7.06
C ALA A 188 -3.20 1.05 -6.55
N GLY A 189 -3.94 2.16 -6.63
CA GLY A 189 -5.36 2.21 -6.33
C GLY A 189 -6.17 1.29 -7.25
N TYR A 190 -5.98 1.43 -8.55
CA TYR A 190 -6.68 0.70 -9.58
C TYR A 190 -6.42 -0.81 -9.50
N ILE A 191 -5.16 -1.25 -9.46
CA ILE A 191 -4.84 -2.69 -9.42
C ILE A 191 -5.33 -3.37 -8.14
N SER A 192 -5.41 -2.63 -7.01
CA SER A 192 -5.93 -3.17 -5.75
C SER A 192 -7.42 -3.49 -5.77
N LYS A 193 -8.19 -2.93 -6.72
CA LYS A 193 -9.61 -3.26 -6.92
C LYS A 193 -9.79 -4.73 -7.29
N TYR A 194 -8.81 -5.31 -7.98
CA TYR A 194 -8.82 -6.71 -8.40
C TYR A 194 -8.48 -7.67 -7.26
N ILE A 195 -7.90 -7.18 -6.16
CA ILE A 195 -7.76 -8.02 -4.98
C ILE A 195 -9.15 -8.28 -4.41
N GLY A 196 -9.55 -9.53 -4.57
CA GLY A 196 -10.65 -10.11 -3.85
C GLY A 196 -12.01 -10.00 -4.50
N LYS A 197 -12.08 -9.64 -5.78
CA LYS A 197 -13.26 -9.94 -6.59
C LYS A 197 -13.58 -11.43 -6.61
N ASP A 198 -12.55 -12.29 -6.48
CA ASP A 198 -12.70 -13.74 -6.31
C ASP A 198 -12.52 -14.22 -4.84
N VAL A 199 -12.77 -13.36 -3.84
CA VAL A 199 -12.56 -13.70 -2.40
C VAL A 199 -13.34 -14.95 -1.97
N GLY A 200 -14.49 -15.24 -2.58
CA GLY A 200 -15.33 -16.41 -2.26
C GLY A 200 -14.78 -17.76 -2.73
N VAL A 201 -13.85 -17.79 -3.70
CA VAL A 201 -13.36 -19.04 -4.32
C VAL A 201 -11.95 -19.41 -3.84
N ALA A 202 -11.24 -18.49 -3.19
CA ALA A 202 -9.90 -18.75 -2.71
C ALA A 202 -9.95 -19.72 -1.50
N ALA A 203 -9.70 -21.00 -1.78
CA ALA A 203 -9.39 -22.00 -0.76
C ALA A 203 -8.38 -21.42 0.24
N LEU A 204 -8.58 -21.74 1.53
CA LEU A 204 -7.64 -21.41 2.59
C LEU A 204 -6.22 -21.71 2.07
N ASN A 205 -5.30 -20.74 2.10
CA ASN A 205 -3.87 -20.86 1.75
C ASN A 205 -3.43 -20.43 0.35
N ARG A 206 -4.34 -19.99 -0.54
CA ARG A 206 -3.93 -19.44 -1.84
C ARG A 206 -3.49 -17.97 -1.74
N LYS A 207 -2.40 -17.60 -2.43
CA LYS A 207 -1.91 -16.22 -2.50
C LYS A 207 -2.87 -15.37 -3.33
N ARG A 208 -3.24 -14.20 -2.81
CA ARG A 208 -4.16 -13.26 -3.48
C ARG A 208 -3.48 -12.39 -4.55
N TYR A 209 -2.16 -12.31 -4.51
CA TYR A 209 -1.34 -11.60 -5.47
C TYR A 209 0.05 -12.23 -5.51
N TRP A 210 0.79 -11.95 -6.56
CA TRP A 210 2.19 -12.32 -6.73
C TRP A 210 3.04 -11.08 -6.96
N ALA A 211 4.32 -11.14 -6.64
CA ALA A 211 5.23 -10.03 -6.87
C ALA A 211 6.65 -10.59 -7.07
N SER A 212 7.52 -9.78 -7.69
CA SER A 212 8.94 -10.10 -7.73
C SER A 212 9.54 -10.24 -6.32
N GLN A 213 10.55 -11.09 -6.20
CA GLN A 213 11.32 -11.21 -4.97
C GLN A 213 12.24 -10.00 -4.82
N GLY A 214 12.52 -9.60 -3.57
CA GLY A 214 13.44 -8.49 -3.30
C GLY A 214 12.88 -7.09 -3.56
N ILE A 215 11.57 -6.91 -3.73
CA ILE A 215 10.96 -5.57 -3.66
C ILE A 215 11.16 -5.05 -2.24
N ASP A 216 12.06 -4.07 -2.10
CA ASP A 216 12.27 -3.35 -0.86
C ASP A 216 11.18 -2.30 -0.70
N VAL A 217 10.36 -2.46 0.33
CA VAL A 217 9.30 -1.52 0.64
C VAL A 217 9.75 -0.73 1.88
N PRO A 218 10.00 0.58 1.77
CA PRO A 218 10.60 1.38 2.84
C PRO A 218 9.88 1.17 4.17
N ALA A 219 10.60 0.97 5.27
CA ALA A 219 9.96 0.74 6.57
C ALA A 219 9.12 1.96 7.01
N LYS A 220 8.14 1.73 7.91
CA LYS A 220 7.53 2.87 8.61
C LYS A 220 8.52 3.37 9.66
N ALA A 221 8.85 4.65 9.64
CA ALA A 221 9.59 5.30 10.72
C ALA A 221 8.62 6.00 11.66
N THR A 222 9.04 6.21 12.90
CA THR A 222 8.33 7.12 13.81
C THR A 222 8.74 8.54 13.44
N TYR A 223 7.76 9.38 13.11
CA TYR A 223 8.00 10.79 12.81
C TYR A 223 8.18 11.56 14.12
N CYS A 224 7.17 11.49 14.98
CA CYS A 224 7.22 11.99 16.35
C CYS A 224 6.12 11.32 17.19
N THR A 225 6.19 11.51 18.50
CA THR A 225 5.10 11.21 19.42
C THR A 225 4.74 12.52 20.12
N TRP A 226 3.54 13.02 19.87
CA TRP A 226 3.05 14.25 20.47
C TRP A 226 2.43 13.96 21.83
N MET A 227 3.02 14.51 22.89
CA MET A 227 2.54 14.36 24.27
C MET A 227 1.86 15.65 24.76
N GLY A 228 1.11 15.58 25.86
CA GLY A 228 0.50 16.76 26.48
C GLY A 228 -0.92 17.05 25.97
N TYR A 229 -1.79 16.04 25.99
CA TYR A 229 -3.21 16.17 25.66
C TYR A 229 -3.52 16.83 24.30
N PRO A 230 -2.77 16.52 23.21
CA PRO A 230 -3.04 17.15 21.93
C PRO A 230 -4.39 16.70 21.35
N SER A 231 -5.03 17.58 20.59
CA SER A 231 -6.10 17.17 19.69
C SER A 231 -5.53 16.64 18.36
N MET A 232 -6.29 15.77 17.68
CA MET A 232 -5.90 15.25 16.36
C MET A 232 -5.75 16.37 15.33
N TYR A 233 -6.53 17.45 15.48
CA TYR A 233 -6.52 18.59 14.59
C TYR A 233 -5.25 19.45 14.73
N GLU A 234 -4.79 19.69 15.96
CA GLU A 234 -3.54 20.41 16.22
C GLU A 234 -2.35 19.66 15.63
N VAL A 235 -2.28 18.36 15.88
CA VAL A 235 -1.23 17.49 15.33
C VAL A 235 -1.29 17.46 13.80
N LEU A 236 -2.48 17.31 13.22
CA LEU A 236 -2.66 17.27 11.77
C LEU A 236 -2.19 18.57 11.10
N LYS A 237 -2.46 19.73 11.70
CA LYS A 237 -2.01 21.02 11.16
C LYS A 237 -0.49 21.11 11.07
N VAL A 238 0.21 20.71 12.11
CA VAL A 238 1.68 20.73 12.13
C VAL A 238 2.25 19.74 11.12
N VAL A 239 1.71 18.52 11.08
CA VAL A 239 2.11 17.54 10.05
C VAL A 239 1.89 18.06 8.64
N MET A 240 0.77 18.74 8.36
CA MET A 240 0.50 19.31 7.05
C MET A 240 1.47 20.44 6.69
N ALA A 241 1.84 21.29 7.65
CA ALA A 241 2.84 22.34 7.44
C ALA A 241 4.22 21.74 7.13
N ASP A 242 4.63 20.73 7.90
CA ASP A 242 5.88 20.01 7.68
C ASP A 242 5.91 19.29 6.34
N LEU A 243 4.80 18.62 5.99
CA LEU A 243 4.63 18.00 4.68
C LEU A 243 4.75 19.05 3.58
N GLN A 244 4.07 20.19 3.69
CA GLN A 244 4.15 21.26 2.69
C GLN A 244 5.59 21.76 2.51
N HIS A 245 6.32 21.97 3.60
CA HIS A 245 7.69 22.49 3.57
C HIS A 245 8.67 21.46 2.98
N GLN A 246 8.61 20.20 3.41
CA GLN A 246 9.61 19.17 3.07
C GLN A 246 9.25 18.36 1.82
N PHE A 247 7.98 18.05 1.64
CA PHE A 247 7.47 17.11 0.63
C PHE A 247 6.32 17.65 -0.22
N GLY A 248 5.92 18.91 0.00
CA GLY A 248 4.72 19.53 -0.54
C GLY A 248 3.43 18.75 -0.37
N VAL A 249 2.37 19.35 -0.91
CA VAL A 249 1.01 18.81 -0.79
C VAL A 249 0.32 18.57 -2.13
N HIS A 250 1.07 18.52 -3.24
CA HIS A 250 0.50 18.13 -4.53
C HIS A 250 -0.10 16.72 -4.45
N ASP A 251 -1.29 16.56 -5.03
CA ASP A 251 -2.06 15.31 -5.05
C ASP A 251 -2.21 14.64 -3.68
N VAL A 252 -2.28 15.44 -2.60
CA VAL A 252 -2.50 14.89 -1.26
C VAL A 252 -3.87 14.23 -1.19
N VAL A 253 -3.85 12.97 -0.77
CA VAL A 253 -5.03 12.22 -0.39
C VAL A 253 -5.03 12.04 1.11
N ALA A 254 -6.15 12.36 1.75
CA ALA A 254 -6.32 12.27 3.19
C ALA A 254 -7.53 11.40 3.56
N ARG A 255 -7.39 10.64 4.64
CA ARG A 255 -8.51 10.11 5.42
C ARG A 255 -8.31 10.60 6.85
N VAL A 256 -9.28 11.35 7.35
CA VAL A 256 -9.32 11.78 8.76
C VAL A 256 -10.59 11.19 9.38
N SER A 257 -10.45 10.47 10.48
CA SER A 257 -11.58 9.83 11.18
C SER A 257 -11.64 10.35 12.61
N ALA A 258 -12.66 11.16 12.91
CA ALA A 258 -12.94 11.59 14.27
C ALA A 258 -13.41 10.40 15.14
N ARG A 259 -14.18 9.48 14.56
CA ARG A 259 -14.68 8.27 15.24
C ARG A 259 -13.54 7.37 15.72
N ASP A 260 -12.58 7.12 14.83
CA ASP A 260 -11.45 6.22 15.10
C ASP A 260 -10.27 6.95 15.74
N GLY A 261 -10.33 8.29 15.83
CA GLY A 261 -9.23 9.10 16.34
C GLY A 261 -7.94 8.93 15.55
N ALA A 262 -8.02 8.86 14.22
CA ALA A 262 -6.85 8.60 13.39
C ALA A 262 -6.89 9.39 12.09
N PHE A 263 -5.71 9.71 11.55
CA PHE A 263 -5.57 10.20 10.20
C PHE A 263 -4.55 9.42 9.40
N TRP A 264 -4.74 9.41 8.09
CA TRP A 264 -3.80 8.94 7.10
C TRP A 264 -3.69 9.98 5.98
N LEU A 265 -2.47 10.26 5.56
CA LEU A 265 -2.14 11.18 4.49
C LEU A 265 -1.21 10.46 3.51
N SER A 266 -1.35 10.74 2.22
CA SER A 266 -0.38 10.36 1.20
C SER A 266 -0.21 11.52 0.23
N THR A 267 1.03 11.96 0.00
CA THR A 267 1.34 12.97 -1.03
C THR A 267 1.40 12.33 -2.43
N GLY A 268 1.44 13.15 -3.48
CA GLY A 268 1.78 12.71 -4.83
C GLY A 268 3.27 12.40 -5.01
N PRO A 269 3.66 11.76 -6.14
CA PRO A 269 5.06 11.56 -6.50
C PRO A 269 5.77 12.90 -6.77
N ARG A 270 7.08 12.97 -6.54
CA ARG A 270 7.91 14.16 -6.78
C ARG A 270 9.16 13.83 -7.62
N PRO A 271 9.04 13.86 -8.96
CA PRO A 271 10.18 13.70 -9.85
C PRO A 271 11.20 14.83 -9.64
N GLY A 272 12.47 14.48 -9.43
CA GLY A 272 13.56 15.47 -9.26
C GLY A 272 13.98 15.75 -7.82
N HIS A 273 13.26 15.26 -6.81
CA HIS A 273 13.73 15.26 -5.42
C HIS A 273 14.65 14.06 -5.17
N ALA A 274 15.76 14.00 -5.91
CA ALA A 274 16.80 13.00 -5.70
C ALA A 274 17.45 13.26 -4.34
N PHE A 275 17.34 12.28 -3.44
CA PHE A 275 18.21 12.08 -2.28
C PHE A 275 18.96 13.33 -1.77
N ALA A 276 18.26 14.20 -1.04
CA ALA A 276 18.83 14.65 0.22
C ALA A 276 18.19 13.76 1.29
N PRO A 277 18.93 13.22 2.28
CA PRO A 277 18.29 12.75 3.50
C PRO A 277 17.34 13.87 3.98
N PRO A 278 16.15 13.57 4.53
CA PRO A 278 15.41 14.59 5.24
C PRO A 278 16.41 15.25 6.17
N SER A 279 16.63 16.55 5.98
CA SER A 279 17.63 17.26 6.74
C SER A 279 17.44 16.92 8.22
N PRO A 280 18.50 16.66 9.00
CA PRO A 280 18.39 16.39 10.41
C PRO A 280 17.99 17.70 11.13
N PHE A 281 16.75 18.12 10.97
CA PHE A 281 16.21 19.31 11.61
C PHE A 281 15.13 18.89 12.59
N VAL A 282 15.58 18.77 13.84
CA VAL A 282 15.04 19.44 15.01
C VAL A 282 13.56 19.76 14.88
N THR A 283 12.73 18.85 15.37
CA THR A 283 11.29 19.09 15.55
C THR A 283 11.08 20.36 16.41
N GLU A 284 9.96 21.07 16.26
CA GLU A 284 9.63 22.20 17.16
C GLU A 284 9.68 21.80 18.64
N TYR A 285 9.46 20.50 18.94
CA TYR A 285 9.63 19.91 20.27
C TYR A 285 11.09 19.99 20.78
N GLU A 286 12.08 19.80 19.90
CA GLU A 286 13.50 19.96 20.24
C GLU A 286 13.92 21.44 20.31
N ARG A 287 13.27 22.35 19.57
CA ARG A 287 13.46 23.81 19.77
C ARG A 287 12.95 24.27 21.15
N PHE A 288 11.87 23.68 21.64
CA PHE A 288 11.31 24.00 22.95
C PHE A 288 12.20 23.52 24.11
N LEU A 289 12.96 22.43 23.92
CA LEU A 289 13.91 21.91 24.91
C LEU A 289 15.29 22.59 24.82
N GLY A 290 15.74 22.99 23.62
CA GLY A 290 17.00 23.70 23.41
C GLY A 290 17.01 25.19 23.79
N ALA A 291 15.84 25.80 24.03
CA ALA A 291 15.73 27.20 24.46
C ALA A 291 15.90 27.38 25.98
N ARG A 292 16.24 26.31 26.72
CA ARG A 292 16.45 26.31 28.18
C ARG A 292 17.87 25.88 28.60
N SER A 293 18.84 25.91 27.69
CA SER A 293 20.27 25.81 28.00
C SER A 293 20.95 27.14 27.76
#